data_AF-A0A0N4UR10-F1
#
_entry.id   AF-A0A0N4UR10-F1
#
_cell.length_a   1.000
_cell.length_b   1.000
_cell.length_c   1.000
_cell.angle_alpha   90.00
_cell.angle_beta   90.00
_cell.angle_gamma   90.00
#
_symmetry.space_group_name_H-M   'P 1'
#
loop_
_entity.id
_entity.type
_entity.pdbx_description
1 polymer ?
#
loop_
_entity_poly.entity_id
_entity_poly.type
_entity_poly.pdbx_seq_one_letter_code
_entity_poly.pdbx_strand_id
1 'polypeptide(L)'
;MTKQVFSNGGGRSGAFIALDANLELLKRTGQIDIYEYGKTMVNSRPHLIDSADQYQFIYEALAEAVLCNIEPIAMWQLKDRSSMYKAKKDRQVMEAQDAHENKLLVMLAPTLRIGDCAGGHRLENRGKNRDVMVVPPDHARPYLQTLHGESKDYTYINAVEVDGFRRKNEFIITEWPKSSTIDSFWTLVFDHSCHTVVNLSNQGNSRTYPAFLHSKGKQTYGPFVVEILNHHQYPSMTSHMVKIMKKVNSIGIKYLATTFLKV
;
A
#
# COMPACT_ATOMS: atom_id res chain seq x y z
N MET A 1 2.42 1.93 27.57
CA MET A 1 3.59 2.59 26.95
C MET A 1 3.11 3.85 26.26
N THR A 2 3.39 4.97 26.91
CA THR A 2 3.08 6.34 26.56
C THR A 2 3.69 6.68 25.19
N LYS A 3 2.87 7.02 24.20
CA LYS A 3 3.34 7.70 23.00
C LYS A 3 3.96 9.02 23.45
N GLN A 4 5.29 9.10 23.39
CA GLN A 4 6.04 10.32 23.63
C GLN A 4 5.63 11.32 22.54
N VAL A 5 4.62 12.13 22.88
CA VAL A 5 4.30 13.40 22.23
C VAL A 5 5.60 14.17 22.17
N PHE A 6 6.02 14.63 20.98
CA PHE A 6 7.22 15.45 20.72
C PHE A 6 7.61 16.32 21.95
N SER A 7 8.48 15.81 22.82
CA SER A 7 8.40 16.17 24.25
C SER A 7 9.35 17.29 24.69
N ASN A 8 10.27 17.75 23.84
CA ASN A 8 11.29 18.75 24.23
C ASN A 8 11.67 19.75 23.11
N GLY A 9 10.99 19.71 21.96
CA GLY A 9 11.37 20.51 20.78
C GLY A 9 12.70 20.09 20.14
N GLY A 10 13.27 18.96 20.57
CA GLY A 10 14.41 18.29 19.95
C GLY A 10 13.97 17.06 19.15
N GLY A 11 14.92 16.27 18.68
CA GLY A 11 14.60 15.10 17.85
C GLY A 11 13.98 15.50 16.51
N ARG A 12 12.73 15.11 16.25
CA ARG A 12 12.05 15.36 14.96
C ARG A 12 12.08 16.83 14.50
N SER A 13 12.00 17.79 15.43
CA SER A 13 12.15 19.23 15.11
C SER A 13 13.54 19.56 14.59
N GLY A 14 14.59 19.02 15.21
CA GLY A 14 15.96 19.19 14.72
C GLY A 14 16.22 18.43 13.41
N ALA A 15 15.63 17.25 13.22
CA ALA A 15 15.70 16.57 11.93
C ALA A 15 15.08 17.43 10.81
N PHE A 16 13.90 18.00 11.05
CA PHE A 16 13.23 18.89 10.09
C PHE A 16 14.08 20.13 9.76
N ILE A 17 14.60 20.83 10.78
CA ILE A 17 15.45 22.02 10.58
C ILE A 17 16.72 21.67 9.81
N ALA A 18 17.37 20.55 10.12
CA ALA A 18 18.58 20.11 9.44
C ALA A 18 18.32 19.82 7.95
N LEU A 19 17.19 19.18 7.63
CA LEU A 19 16.77 18.91 6.26
C LEU A 19 16.48 20.20 5.50
N ASP A 20 15.65 21.08 6.06
CA ASP A 20 15.27 22.36 5.44
C ASP A 20 16.50 23.23 5.13
N ALA A 21 17.41 23.37 6.10
CA ALA A 21 18.61 24.17 5.93
C ALA A 21 19.58 23.59 4.87
N ASN A 22 19.75 22.27 4.84
CA ASN A 22 20.61 21.62 3.83
C ASN A 22 20.00 21.65 2.43
N LEU A 23 18.67 21.52 2.29
CA LEU A 23 18.00 21.65 1.00
C LEU A 23 18.09 23.08 0.46
N GLU A 24 17.98 24.09 1.33
CA GLU A 24 18.18 25.49 0.92
C GLU A 24 19.64 25.78 0.56
N LEU A 25 20.61 25.22 1.30
CA LEU A 25 22.03 25.29 0.93
C LEU A 25 22.28 24.67 -0.44
N LEU A 26 21.76 23.45 -0.67
CA LEU A 26 21.89 22.72 -1.93
C LEU A 26 21.40 23.57 -3.11
N LYS A 27 20.23 24.22 -2.98
CA LYS A 27 19.69 25.12 -4.03
C LYS A 27 20.59 26.31 -4.34
N ARG A 28 21.29 26.85 -3.34
CA ARG A 28 22.11 28.07 -3.47
C ARG A 28 23.53 27.79 -3.94
N THR A 29 24.14 26.70 -3.48
CA THR A 29 25.57 26.45 -3.66
C THR A 29 25.88 25.14 -4.39
N GLY A 30 24.89 24.26 -4.59
CA GLY A 30 25.10 22.91 -5.09
C GLY A 30 25.80 21.98 -4.09
N GLN A 31 25.86 22.37 -2.81
CA GLN A 31 26.56 21.62 -1.76
C GLN A 31 25.64 21.29 -0.58
N ILE A 32 25.99 20.24 0.15
CA ILE A 32 25.32 19.80 1.39
C ILE A 32 26.41 19.69 2.45
N ASP A 33 26.13 20.14 3.68
CA ASP A 33 27.06 20.05 4.81
C ASP A 33 26.33 19.64 6.09
N ILE A 34 26.00 18.34 6.16
CA ILE A 34 25.22 17.78 7.28
C ILE A 34 25.98 17.91 8.60
N TYR A 35 27.32 17.79 8.56
CA TYR A 35 28.15 17.82 9.76
C TYR A 35 28.19 19.23 10.38
N GLU A 36 28.52 20.26 9.59
CA GLU A 36 28.65 21.61 10.14
C GLU A 36 27.29 22.17 10.56
N TYR A 37 26.21 21.87 9.82
CA TYR A 37 24.85 22.19 10.27
C TYR A 37 24.48 21.45 11.55
N GLY A 38 24.75 20.14 11.64
CA GLY A 38 24.48 19.36 12.84
C GLY A 38 25.21 19.92 14.08
N LYS A 39 26.49 20.27 13.91
CA LYS A 39 27.31 20.90 14.95
C LYS A 39 26.75 22.27 15.35
N THR A 40 26.43 23.11 14.38
CA THR A 40 25.83 24.45 14.62
C THR A 40 24.52 24.33 15.38
N MET A 41 23.67 23.35 15.04
CA MET A 41 22.40 23.10 15.69
C MET A 41 22.58 22.66 17.14
N VAL A 42 23.43 21.65 17.39
CA VAL A 42 23.69 21.15 18.75
C VAL A 42 24.30 22.24 19.64
N ASN A 43 25.16 23.10 19.08
CA ASN A 43 25.71 24.27 19.78
C ASN A 43 24.66 25.34 20.08
N SER A 44 23.67 25.52 19.19
CA SER A 44 22.60 26.51 19.37
C SER A 44 21.56 26.05 20.39
N ARG A 45 21.27 24.75 20.43
CA ARG A 45 20.37 24.13 21.41
C ARG A 45 20.72 22.65 21.58
N PRO A 46 21.10 22.22 22.80
CA PRO A 46 21.32 20.81 23.09
C PRO A 46 20.12 19.93 22.73
N HIS A 47 20.38 18.68 22.33
CA HIS A 47 19.38 17.65 21.99
C HIS A 47 18.51 17.93 20.75
N LEU A 48 18.90 18.86 19.86
CA LEU A 48 18.23 19.01 18.56
C LEU A 48 18.41 17.76 17.69
N ILE A 49 19.61 17.19 17.66
CA ILE A 49 19.90 15.87 17.11
C ILE A 49 20.32 14.98 18.27
N ASP A 50 19.50 14.00 18.61
CA ASP A 50 19.57 13.30 19.91
C ASP A 50 19.92 11.80 19.77
N SER A 51 20.02 11.28 18.54
CA SER A 51 20.42 9.89 18.31
C SER A 51 21.18 9.71 16.99
N ALA A 52 21.98 8.64 16.92
CA ALA A 52 22.65 8.22 15.70
C ALA A 52 21.64 7.90 14.59
N ASP A 53 20.52 7.24 14.90
CA ASP A 53 19.45 6.92 13.94
C ASP A 53 18.84 8.19 13.33
N GLN A 54 18.64 9.23 14.14
CA GLN A 54 18.14 10.51 13.65
C GLN A 54 19.17 11.20 12.75
N TYR A 55 20.45 11.15 13.12
CA TYR A 55 21.52 11.70 12.30
C TYR A 55 21.62 10.95 10.97
N GLN A 56 21.58 9.62 10.98
CA GLN A 56 21.53 8.78 9.79
C GLN A 56 20.30 9.08 8.91
N PHE A 57 19.12 9.24 9.51
CA PHE A 57 17.91 9.63 8.77
C PHE A 57 18.08 10.95 8.00
N ILE A 58 18.80 11.92 8.58
CA ILE A 58 19.09 13.19 7.87
C ILE A 58 19.94 12.93 6.62
N TYR A 59 20.97 12.07 6.71
CA TYR A 59 21.76 11.67 5.55
C TYR A 59 20.91 10.95 4.50
N GLU A 60 20.09 9.99 4.91
CA GLU A 60 19.25 9.20 4.00
C GLU A 60 18.23 10.07 3.27
N ALA A 61 17.52 10.94 4.00
CA ALA A 61 16.52 11.81 3.39
C ALA A 61 17.11 12.88 2.45
N LEU A 62 18.31 13.41 2.75
CA LEU A 62 19.01 14.32 1.84
C LEU A 62 19.56 13.58 0.62
N ALA A 63 20.10 12.38 0.80
CA ALA A 63 20.55 11.55 -0.31
C ALA A 63 19.38 11.21 -1.25
N GLU A 64 18.22 10.83 -0.69
CA GLU A 64 16.99 10.60 -1.45
C GLU A 64 16.56 11.87 -2.20
N ALA A 65 16.50 13.03 -1.52
CA ALA A 65 16.11 14.29 -2.16
C ALA A 65 17.04 14.66 -3.34
N VAL A 66 18.35 14.45 -3.20
CA VAL A 66 19.33 14.69 -4.27
C VAL A 66 19.19 13.70 -5.42
N LEU A 67 18.99 12.41 -5.12
CA LEU A 67 18.83 11.36 -6.13
C LEU A 67 17.53 11.51 -6.92
N CYS A 68 16.44 11.82 -6.21
CA CYS A 68 15.11 12.04 -6.76
C CYS A 68 15.04 13.29 -7.61
N ASN A 69 15.59 14.41 -7.11
CA ASN A 69 15.55 15.73 -7.76
C ASN A 69 14.17 16.01 -8.40
N ILE A 70 13.10 15.75 -7.64
CA ILE A 70 11.73 15.80 -8.15
C ILE A 70 11.32 17.26 -8.35
N GLU A 71 11.02 17.60 -9.59
CA GLU A 71 10.31 18.82 -9.95
C GLU A 71 8.85 18.46 -10.24
N PRO A 72 7.90 18.79 -9.34
CA PRO A 72 6.49 18.46 -9.52
C PRO A 72 5.95 19.07 -10.81
N ILE A 73 5.28 18.26 -11.61
CA ILE A 73 4.64 18.73 -12.85
C ILE A 73 3.31 19.37 -12.48
N ALA A 74 3.16 20.65 -12.78
CA ALA A 74 1.89 21.31 -12.59
C ALA A 74 0.86 20.80 -13.60
N MET A 75 -0.42 20.77 -13.21
CA MET A 75 -1.50 20.24 -14.05
C MET A 75 -1.49 20.83 -15.45
N TRP A 76 -1.36 22.16 -15.60
CA TRP A 76 -1.36 22.81 -16.93
C TRP A 76 -0.23 22.33 -17.86
N GLN A 77 0.90 21.86 -17.32
CA GLN A 77 2.03 21.34 -18.10
C GLN A 77 1.77 19.91 -18.61
N LEU A 78 0.82 19.18 -18.01
CA LEU A 78 0.53 17.79 -18.41
C LEU A 78 0.04 17.68 -19.85
N LYS A 79 -0.65 18.70 -20.37
CA LYS A 79 -1.11 18.71 -21.77
C LYS A 79 0.08 18.69 -22.73
N ASP A 80 1.05 19.56 -22.49
CA ASP A 80 2.23 19.70 -23.34
C ASP A 80 3.09 18.44 -23.23
N ARG A 81 3.34 17.95 -22.01
CA ARG A 81 4.04 16.67 -21.78
C ARG A 81 3.36 15.49 -22.47
N SER A 82 2.03 15.38 -22.35
CA SER A 82 1.27 14.30 -23.02
C SER A 82 1.35 14.40 -24.55
N SER A 83 1.47 15.61 -25.09
CA SER A 83 1.59 15.82 -26.54
C SER A 83 2.93 15.35 -27.10
N MET A 84 3.99 15.29 -26.28
CA MET A 84 5.32 14.80 -26.68
C MET A 84 5.28 13.32 -27.11
N TYR A 85 4.35 12.52 -26.61
CA TYR A 85 4.20 11.13 -27.07
C TYR A 85 3.68 11.02 -28.53
N LYS A 86 3.24 12.11 -29.16
CA LYS A 86 2.78 12.08 -30.57
C LYS A 86 3.94 12.02 -31.57
N ALA A 87 4.99 12.81 -31.35
CA ALA A 87 6.15 12.85 -32.23
C ALA A 87 7.14 11.75 -31.85
N LYS A 88 7.62 10.97 -32.83
CA LYS A 88 8.52 9.84 -32.57
C LYS A 88 9.79 10.24 -31.82
N LYS A 89 10.39 11.38 -32.17
CA LYS A 89 11.62 11.89 -31.54
C LYS A 89 11.39 12.22 -30.06
N ASP A 90 10.33 12.95 -29.75
CA ASP A 90 10.02 13.37 -28.38
C ASP A 90 9.57 12.18 -27.52
N ARG A 91 8.86 11.22 -28.12
CA ARG A 91 8.51 9.95 -27.47
C ARG A 91 9.73 9.19 -26.97
N GLN A 92 10.81 9.09 -27.76
CA GLN A 92 12.04 8.41 -27.34
C GLN A 92 12.69 9.08 -26.12
N VAL A 93 12.62 10.41 -26.04
CA VAL A 93 13.09 11.16 -24.87
C VAL A 93 12.23 10.85 -23.64
N MET A 94 10.91 10.83 -23.80
CA MET A 94 9.97 10.48 -22.72
C MET A 94 10.17 9.05 -22.20
N GLU A 95 10.26 8.08 -23.10
CA GLU A 95 10.49 6.66 -22.73
C GLU A 95 11.83 6.48 -22.00
N ALA A 96 12.87 7.22 -22.40
CA ALA A 96 14.16 7.21 -21.70
C ALA A 96 14.07 7.83 -20.29
N GLN A 97 13.30 8.91 -20.14
CA GLN A 97 13.02 9.52 -18.84
C GLN A 97 12.21 8.57 -17.94
N ASP A 98 11.12 7.99 -18.45
CA ASP A 98 10.29 7.04 -17.71
C ASP A 98 11.12 5.81 -17.29
N ALA A 99 12.02 5.31 -18.15
CA ALA A 99 12.93 4.21 -17.80
C ALA A 99 13.93 4.59 -16.70
N HIS A 100 14.44 5.84 -16.71
CA HIS A 100 15.31 6.35 -15.66
C HIS A 100 14.56 6.48 -14.33
N GLU A 101 13.36 7.07 -14.33
CA GLU A 101 12.49 7.21 -13.16
C GLU A 101 12.13 5.83 -12.59
N ASN A 102 11.75 4.87 -13.43
CA ASN A 102 11.47 3.50 -13.00
C ASN A 102 12.68 2.81 -12.36
N LYS A 103 13.90 3.01 -12.90
CA LYS A 103 15.12 2.48 -12.30
C LYS A 103 15.39 3.09 -10.92
N LEU A 104 15.14 4.39 -10.78
CA LEU A 104 15.27 5.09 -9.51
C LEU A 104 14.27 4.58 -8.46
N LEU A 105 13.00 4.38 -8.85
CA LEU A 105 11.98 3.78 -7.98
C LEU A 105 12.40 2.40 -7.46
N VAL A 106 12.93 1.53 -8.35
CA VAL A 106 13.41 0.19 -7.95
C VAL A 106 14.62 0.28 -7.00
N MET A 107 15.50 1.27 -7.18
CA MET A 107 16.67 1.46 -6.32
C MET A 107 16.29 1.98 -4.92
N LEU A 108 15.31 2.88 -4.84
CA LEU A 108 14.86 3.50 -3.60
C LEU A 108 13.87 2.64 -2.81
N ALA A 109 13.12 1.76 -3.49
CA ALA A 109 12.20 0.84 -2.84
C ALA A 109 12.97 -0.15 -1.93
N PRO A 110 12.69 -0.23 -0.63
CA PRO A 110 13.34 -1.17 0.26
C PRO A 110 13.12 -2.62 -0.20
N THR A 111 14.20 -3.39 -0.27
CA THR A 111 14.10 -4.82 -0.58
C THR A 111 13.56 -5.57 0.64
N LEU A 112 12.37 -6.16 0.50
CA LEU A 112 11.79 -6.98 1.55
C LEU A 112 12.58 -8.28 1.69
N ARG A 113 13.09 -8.55 2.89
CA ARG A 113 13.79 -9.81 3.19
C ARG A 113 12.78 -10.86 3.62
N ILE A 114 13.18 -12.12 3.56
CA ILE A 114 12.37 -13.25 4.05
C ILE A 114 11.90 -13.02 5.49
N GLY A 115 12.74 -12.40 6.33
CA GLY A 115 12.39 -12.05 7.71
C GLY A 115 11.31 -10.98 7.83
N ASP A 116 11.23 -10.05 6.88
CA ASP A 116 10.19 -9.01 6.86
C ASP A 116 8.83 -9.62 6.43
N CYS A 117 8.83 -10.75 5.73
CA CYS A 117 7.65 -11.48 5.24
C CYS A 117 7.45 -12.85 5.94
N ALA A 118 7.95 -13.00 7.16
CA ALA A 118 8.04 -14.30 7.84
C ALA A 118 6.68 -15.00 7.99
N GLY A 119 5.61 -14.25 8.29
CA GLY A 119 4.25 -14.78 8.44
C GLY A 119 3.74 -15.54 7.22
N GLY A 120 4.01 -15.03 6.01
CA GLY A 120 3.58 -15.68 4.77
C GLY A 120 4.44 -16.88 4.34
N HIS A 121 5.67 -16.96 4.85
CA HIS A 121 6.57 -18.09 4.62
C HIS A 121 6.42 -19.25 5.61
N ARG A 122 5.54 -19.13 6.62
CA ARG A 122 5.18 -20.24 7.51
C ARG A 122 4.56 -21.41 6.73
N LEU A 123 4.81 -22.64 7.19
CA LEU A 123 4.41 -23.86 6.47
C LEU A 123 2.90 -23.89 6.17
N GLU A 124 2.09 -23.44 7.14
CA GLU A 124 0.63 -23.35 7.08
C GLU A 124 0.10 -22.22 6.16
N ASN A 125 0.94 -21.26 5.79
CA ASN A 125 0.57 -20.08 4.98
C ASN A 125 1.13 -20.09 3.56
N ARG A 126 2.23 -20.83 3.29
CA ARG A 126 2.84 -20.92 1.94
C ARG A 126 1.82 -21.26 0.85
N GLY A 127 0.91 -22.20 1.14
CA GLY A 127 -0.14 -22.62 0.19
C GLY A 127 -1.20 -21.57 -0.10
N LYS A 128 -1.29 -20.50 0.71
CA LYS A 128 -2.26 -19.40 0.58
C LYS A 128 -1.80 -18.29 -0.36
N ASN A 129 -0.53 -18.28 -0.75
CA ASN A 129 0.03 -17.31 -1.70
C ASN A 129 -0.06 -17.87 -3.13
N ARG A 130 -0.32 -17.02 -4.13
CA ARG A 130 -0.19 -17.43 -5.55
C ARG A 130 1.27 -17.56 -5.98
N ASP A 131 2.11 -16.65 -5.52
CA ASP A 131 3.54 -16.63 -5.82
C ASP A 131 4.33 -16.61 -4.50
N VAL A 132 5.31 -17.50 -4.39
CA VAL A 132 6.18 -17.60 -3.21
C VAL A 132 7.14 -16.39 -3.10
N MET A 133 7.37 -15.68 -4.20
CA MET A 133 8.20 -14.48 -4.24
C MET A 133 7.40 -13.19 -3.97
N VAL A 134 6.07 -13.27 -4.01
CA VAL A 134 5.17 -12.13 -3.78
C VAL A 134 4.39 -12.37 -2.49
N VAL A 135 5.05 -12.08 -1.37
CA VAL A 135 4.53 -12.31 -0.01
C VAL A 135 4.49 -10.97 0.74
N PRO A 136 3.39 -10.63 1.41
CA PRO A 136 3.24 -9.34 2.06
C PRO A 136 4.14 -9.22 3.30
N PRO A 137 4.73 -8.04 3.56
CA PRO A 137 5.53 -7.82 4.75
C PRO A 137 4.65 -7.76 6.00
N ASP A 138 5.08 -8.39 7.09
CA ASP A 138 4.28 -8.63 8.29
C ASP A 138 3.74 -7.34 8.93
N HIS A 139 4.47 -6.22 8.82
CA HIS A 139 4.08 -4.93 9.39
C HIS A 139 2.94 -4.22 8.64
N ALA A 140 2.64 -4.62 7.40
CA ALA A 140 1.61 -4.00 6.56
C ALA A 140 0.43 -4.94 6.27
N ARG A 141 0.38 -6.13 6.89
CA ARG A 141 -0.69 -7.11 6.64
C ARG A 141 -1.99 -6.73 7.38
N PRO A 142 -3.15 -6.80 6.72
CA PRO A 142 -4.42 -6.82 7.42
C PRO A 142 -4.56 -8.15 8.17
N TYR A 143 -4.95 -8.10 9.45
CA TYR A 143 -5.23 -9.29 10.26
C TYR A 143 -6.71 -9.68 10.13
N LEU A 144 -6.97 -10.96 9.88
CA LEU A 144 -8.32 -11.52 9.87
C LEU A 144 -8.72 -11.94 11.29
N GLN A 145 -9.95 -11.60 11.69
CA GLN A 145 -10.49 -11.84 13.03
C GLN A 145 -11.62 -12.87 13.04
N THR A 146 -12.39 -12.96 11.95
CA THR A 146 -13.47 -13.93 11.83
C THR A 146 -12.91 -15.31 11.52
N LEU A 147 -13.20 -16.27 12.41
CA LEU A 147 -12.90 -17.67 12.15
C LEU A 147 -13.62 -18.15 10.88
N HIS A 148 -12.86 -18.76 9.98
CA HIS A 148 -13.35 -19.31 8.72
C HIS A 148 -12.50 -20.51 8.30
N GLY A 149 -13.14 -21.47 7.62
CA GLY A 149 -12.48 -22.70 7.17
C GLY A 149 -11.83 -23.52 8.30
N GLU A 150 -10.93 -24.41 7.90
CA GLU A 150 -10.22 -25.35 8.79
C GLU A 150 -8.74 -24.99 8.95
N SER A 151 -8.32 -23.79 8.53
CA SER A 151 -6.90 -23.42 8.52
C SER A 151 -6.36 -23.26 9.95
N LYS A 152 -5.15 -23.78 10.19
CA LYS A 152 -4.40 -23.58 11.43
C LYS A 152 -4.11 -22.11 11.72
N ASP A 153 -3.98 -21.30 10.67
CA ASP A 153 -3.79 -19.85 10.77
C ASP A 153 -4.84 -19.12 9.93
N TYR A 154 -6.06 -19.00 10.45
CA TYR A 154 -7.11 -18.23 9.78
C TYR A 154 -6.84 -16.71 9.76
N THR A 155 -5.79 -16.23 10.44
CA THR A 155 -5.50 -14.78 10.54
C THR A 155 -4.76 -14.23 9.32
N TYR A 156 -4.18 -15.12 8.50
CA TYR A 156 -3.36 -14.78 7.35
C TYR A 156 -4.13 -14.78 6.02
N ILE A 157 -3.91 -13.73 5.24
CA ILE A 157 -4.24 -13.62 3.82
C ILE A 157 -3.11 -12.85 3.10
N ASN A 158 -2.86 -13.15 1.82
CA ASN A 158 -1.92 -12.40 0.99
C ASN A 158 -2.54 -11.05 0.57
N ALA A 159 -2.41 -10.06 1.46
CA ALA A 159 -2.86 -8.70 1.25
C ALA A 159 -1.96 -7.71 2.02
N VAL A 160 -1.97 -6.45 1.59
CA VAL A 160 -1.30 -5.32 2.26
C VAL A 160 -2.25 -4.14 2.42
N GLU A 161 -2.19 -3.48 3.56
CA GLU A 161 -2.77 -2.16 3.79
C GLU A 161 -1.85 -1.10 3.19
N VAL A 162 -2.41 -0.17 2.43
CA VAL A 162 -1.69 0.90 1.72
C VAL A 162 -2.32 2.24 2.05
N ASP A 163 -1.47 3.22 2.37
CA ASP A 163 -1.89 4.59 2.61
C ASP A 163 -2.47 5.20 1.33
N GLY A 164 -3.56 5.94 1.47
CA GLY A 164 -4.08 6.78 0.40
C GLY A 164 -3.64 8.22 0.56
N PHE A 165 -4.20 9.10 -0.26
CA PHE A 165 -3.81 10.51 -0.24
C PHE A 165 -4.22 11.22 1.06
N ARG A 166 -5.36 10.85 1.65
CA ARG A 166 -5.92 11.54 2.82
C ARG A 166 -5.84 10.75 4.12
N ARG A 167 -5.75 9.43 4.03
CA ARG A 167 -5.86 8.53 5.19
C ARG A 167 -4.81 7.44 5.11
N LYS A 168 -4.29 7.06 6.28
CA LYS A 168 -3.48 5.85 6.40
C LYS A 168 -4.35 4.61 6.23
N ASN A 169 -3.76 3.55 5.69
CA ASN A 169 -4.42 2.25 5.46
C ASN A 169 -5.77 2.41 4.74
N GLU A 170 -5.81 3.27 3.72
CA GLU A 170 -7.04 3.60 2.98
C GLU A 170 -7.43 2.50 1.99
N PHE A 171 -6.43 1.82 1.43
CA PHE A 171 -6.62 0.75 0.46
C PHE A 171 -6.09 -0.56 1.00
N ILE A 172 -6.72 -1.67 0.62
CA ILE A 172 -6.18 -3.01 0.77
C ILE A 172 -5.90 -3.56 -0.62
N ILE A 173 -4.65 -3.90 -0.90
CA ILE A 173 -4.24 -4.57 -2.13
C ILE A 173 -4.11 -6.06 -1.84
N THR A 174 -4.79 -6.90 -2.62
CA THR A 174 -4.78 -8.35 -2.45
C THR A 174 -4.66 -9.04 -3.80
N GLU A 175 -4.11 -10.25 -3.80
CA GLU A 175 -4.14 -11.12 -4.98
C GLU A 175 -5.56 -11.64 -5.26
N TRP A 176 -5.77 -12.20 -6.46
CA TRP A 176 -7.01 -12.93 -6.77
C TRP A 176 -7.15 -14.13 -5.81
N PRO A 177 -8.30 -14.40 -5.16
CA PRO A 177 -8.39 -15.51 -4.19
C PRO A 177 -8.13 -16.89 -4.81
N LYS A 178 -7.34 -17.74 -4.17
CA LYS A 178 -7.22 -19.16 -4.53
C LYS A 178 -8.47 -19.90 -4.05
N SER A 179 -8.72 -21.10 -4.56
CA SER A 179 -9.88 -21.89 -4.12
C SER A 179 -9.89 -22.13 -2.61
N SER A 180 -8.69 -22.30 -2.02
CA SER A 180 -8.49 -22.47 -0.58
C SER A 180 -8.57 -21.16 0.24
N THR A 181 -8.63 -19.99 -0.39
CA THR A 181 -8.61 -18.67 0.28
C THR A 181 -9.82 -17.80 -0.05
N ILE A 182 -10.85 -18.34 -0.73
CA ILE A 182 -12.11 -17.61 -0.99
C ILE A 182 -12.77 -17.18 0.32
N ASP A 183 -12.83 -18.05 1.32
CA ASP A 183 -13.40 -17.72 2.64
C ASP A 183 -12.59 -16.64 3.37
N SER A 184 -11.25 -16.66 3.23
CA SER A 184 -10.36 -15.64 3.75
C SER A 184 -10.58 -14.29 3.07
N PHE A 185 -10.84 -14.27 1.77
CA PHE A 185 -11.16 -13.05 1.03
C PHE A 185 -12.47 -12.41 1.52
N TRP A 186 -13.52 -13.20 1.70
CA TRP A 186 -14.77 -12.67 2.25
C TRP A 186 -14.63 -12.21 3.70
N THR A 187 -13.78 -12.90 4.47
CA THR A 187 -13.41 -12.47 5.82
C THR A 187 -12.68 -11.13 5.81
N LEU A 188 -11.73 -10.93 4.89
CA LEU A 188 -11.02 -9.66 4.69
C LEU A 188 -12.00 -8.53 4.41
N VAL A 189 -12.90 -8.72 3.42
CA VAL A 189 -13.90 -7.73 3.04
C VAL A 189 -14.79 -7.34 4.23
N PHE A 190 -15.20 -8.32 5.04
CA PHE A 190 -16.10 -8.08 6.16
C PHE A 190 -15.40 -7.46 7.38
N ASP A 191 -14.28 -8.03 7.82
CA ASP A 191 -13.57 -7.61 9.03
C ASP A 191 -12.99 -6.19 8.89
N HIS A 192 -12.56 -5.84 7.67
CA HIS A 192 -11.99 -4.52 7.36
C HIS A 192 -13.03 -3.53 6.81
N SER A 193 -14.33 -3.87 6.87
CA SER A 193 -15.43 -3.01 6.44
C SER A 193 -15.26 -2.45 5.02
N CYS A 194 -14.82 -3.30 4.09
CA CYS A 194 -14.60 -2.91 2.71
C CYS A 194 -15.94 -2.66 1.99
N HIS A 195 -16.28 -1.39 1.80
CA HIS A 195 -17.50 -0.97 1.10
C HIS A 195 -17.38 -0.97 -0.42
N THR A 196 -16.16 -1.07 -0.96
CA THR A 196 -15.91 -1.17 -2.39
C THR A 196 -14.79 -2.17 -2.64
N VAL A 197 -14.99 -3.05 -3.61
CA VAL A 197 -13.97 -3.98 -4.10
C VAL A 197 -13.79 -3.70 -5.58
N VAL A 198 -12.55 -3.43 -6.00
CA VAL A 198 -12.21 -3.18 -7.40
C VAL A 198 -11.39 -4.35 -7.92
N ASN A 199 -11.92 -5.03 -8.93
CA ASN A 199 -11.22 -6.06 -9.68
C ASN A 199 -10.66 -5.46 -10.98
N LEU A 200 -9.33 -5.39 -11.05
CA LEU A 200 -8.58 -4.84 -12.18
C LEU A 200 -8.14 -5.89 -13.20
N SER A 201 -8.70 -7.10 -13.13
CA SER A 201 -8.26 -8.23 -13.96
C SER A 201 -9.43 -9.02 -14.55
N ASN A 202 -9.20 -9.55 -15.74
CA ASN A 202 -10.09 -10.54 -16.31
C ASN A 202 -9.83 -11.90 -15.67
N GLN A 203 -10.91 -12.59 -15.30
CA GLN A 203 -10.83 -13.97 -14.85
C GLN A 203 -10.21 -14.81 -15.98
N GLY A 204 -8.99 -15.28 -15.77
CA GLY A 204 -8.30 -16.17 -16.69
C GLY A 204 -8.84 -17.60 -16.61
N ASN A 205 -7.95 -18.59 -16.62
CA ASN A 205 -8.35 -19.98 -16.43
C ASN A 205 -9.03 -20.19 -15.06
N SER A 206 -10.29 -20.63 -15.07
CA SER A 206 -11.12 -20.81 -13.86
C SER A 206 -10.57 -21.84 -12.87
N ARG A 207 -9.73 -22.79 -13.31
CA ARG A 207 -9.05 -23.74 -12.41
C ARG A 207 -7.99 -23.05 -11.56
N THR A 208 -7.29 -22.06 -12.13
CA THR A 208 -6.25 -21.30 -11.45
C THR A 208 -6.83 -20.06 -10.74
N TYR A 209 -7.84 -19.44 -11.33
CA TYR A 209 -8.49 -18.20 -10.89
C TYR A 209 -9.99 -18.46 -10.70
N PRO A 210 -10.39 -19.07 -9.57
CA PRO A 210 -11.80 -19.39 -9.32
C PRO A 210 -12.64 -18.12 -9.21
N ALA A 211 -13.93 -18.23 -9.54
CA ALA A 211 -14.84 -17.11 -9.30
C ALA A 211 -15.02 -16.94 -7.78
N PHE A 212 -14.74 -15.74 -7.26
CA PHE A 212 -14.96 -15.41 -5.85
C PHE A 212 -16.32 -14.73 -5.60
N LEU A 213 -17.00 -14.31 -6.67
CA LEU A 213 -18.33 -13.72 -6.65
C LEU A 213 -19.23 -14.48 -7.62
N HIS A 214 -20.41 -14.87 -7.16
CA HIS A 214 -21.44 -15.50 -7.97
C HIS A 214 -22.28 -14.46 -8.72
N SER A 215 -22.94 -14.86 -9.81
CA SER A 215 -23.59 -13.92 -10.72
C SER A 215 -24.94 -13.40 -10.24
N LYS A 216 -25.74 -14.22 -9.54
CA LYS A 216 -27.09 -13.88 -9.08
C LYS A 216 -27.50 -14.67 -7.84
N GLY A 217 -28.39 -14.10 -7.03
CA GLY A 217 -29.01 -14.79 -5.91
C GLY A 217 -28.17 -14.72 -4.64
N LYS A 218 -28.16 -15.83 -3.87
CA LYS A 218 -27.45 -15.94 -2.59
C LYS A 218 -26.47 -17.10 -2.66
N GLN A 219 -25.26 -16.91 -2.14
CA GLN A 219 -24.28 -17.97 -1.94
C GLN A 219 -23.57 -17.82 -0.60
N THR A 220 -23.19 -18.95 -0.02
CA THR A 220 -22.44 -18.99 1.24
C THR A 220 -20.95 -19.11 0.96
N TYR A 221 -20.15 -18.30 1.66
CA TYR A 221 -18.69 -18.37 1.66
C TYR A 221 -18.23 -18.33 3.12
N GLY A 222 -17.70 -19.45 3.62
CA GLY A 222 -17.42 -19.65 5.04
C GLY A 222 -18.62 -19.24 5.93
N PRO A 223 -18.44 -18.30 6.88
CA PRO A 223 -19.49 -17.84 7.79
C PRO A 223 -20.43 -16.77 7.19
N PHE A 224 -20.25 -16.42 5.92
CA PHE A 224 -20.97 -15.33 5.26
C PHE A 224 -22.01 -15.83 4.27
N VAL A 225 -23.20 -15.24 4.29
CA VAL A 225 -24.17 -15.35 3.19
C VAL A 225 -24.09 -14.06 2.39
N VAL A 226 -23.72 -14.20 1.12
CA VAL A 226 -23.53 -13.10 0.18
C VAL A 226 -24.70 -13.09 -0.78
N GLU A 227 -25.37 -11.95 -0.91
CA GLU A 227 -26.53 -11.75 -1.77
C GLU A 227 -26.23 -10.68 -2.82
N ILE A 228 -26.41 -11.02 -4.11
CA ILE A 228 -26.36 -10.04 -5.20
C ILE A 228 -27.71 -9.30 -5.24
N LEU A 229 -27.69 -8.02 -4.89
CA LEU A 229 -28.88 -7.17 -4.90
C LEU A 229 -29.14 -6.56 -6.28
N ASN A 230 -28.08 -6.12 -6.94
CA ASN A 230 -28.18 -5.46 -8.23
C ASN A 230 -26.93 -5.69 -9.08
N HIS A 231 -27.08 -5.63 -10.39
CA HIS A 231 -26.01 -5.74 -11.37
C HIS A 231 -26.20 -4.72 -12.49
N HIS A 232 -25.13 -3.98 -12.81
CA HIS A 232 -25.09 -3.06 -13.94
C HIS A 232 -23.86 -3.32 -14.80
N GLN A 233 -24.06 -3.30 -16.12
CA GLN A 233 -22.99 -3.35 -17.10
C GLN A 233 -22.83 -1.99 -17.76
N TYR A 234 -21.62 -1.46 -17.70
CA TYR A 234 -21.16 -0.26 -18.38
C TYR A 234 -20.22 -0.65 -19.54
N PRO A 235 -19.92 0.25 -20.49
CA PRO A 235 -19.06 -0.07 -21.64
C PRO A 235 -17.69 -0.65 -21.28
N SER A 236 -17.11 -0.21 -20.16
CA SER A 236 -15.76 -0.58 -19.73
C SER A 236 -15.71 -1.11 -18.29
N MET A 237 -16.85 -1.47 -17.69
CA MET A 237 -16.90 -1.91 -16.29
C MET A 237 -18.20 -2.65 -16.00
N THR A 238 -18.20 -3.59 -15.05
CA THR A 238 -19.43 -4.09 -14.43
C THR A 238 -19.47 -3.76 -12.95
N SER A 239 -20.67 -3.57 -12.41
CA SER A 239 -20.92 -3.27 -11.00
C SER A 239 -21.92 -4.26 -10.43
N HIS A 240 -21.60 -4.86 -9.28
CA HIS A 240 -22.51 -5.67 -8.49
C HIS A 240 -22.69 -5.02 -7.12
N MET A 241 -23.93 -4.72 -6.74
CA MET A 241 -24.26 -4.33 -5.37
C MET A 241 -24.51 -5.58 -4.55
N VAL A 242 -23.74 -5.75 -3.49
CA VAL A 242 -23.67 -6.98 -2.71
C VAL A 242 -24.01 -6.70 -1.25
N LYS A 243 -24.87 -7.54 -0.68
CA LYS A 243 -25.16 -7.58 0.75
C LYS A 243 -24.50 -8.79 1.37
N ILE A 244 -23.60 -8.57 2.33
CA ILE A 244 -22.87 -9.61 3.04
C ILE A 244 -23.49 -9.74 4.44
N MET A 245 -23.88 -10.95 4.80
CA MET A 245 -24.53 -11.26 6.07
C MET A 245 -23.66 -12.21 6.89
N LYS A 246 -23.36 -11.85 8.13
CA LYS A 246 -22.68 -12.72 9.10
C LYS A 246 -23.59 -12.97 10.29
N LYS A 247 -23.89 -14.24 10.59
CA LYS A 247 -24.60 -14.59 11.83
C LYS A 247 -23.62 -14.51 13.00
N VAL A 248 -23.91 -13.69 14.01
CA VAL A 248 -23.04 -13.50 15.18
C VAL A 248 -23.76 -14.03 16.41
N ASN A 249 -23.62 -15.33 16.67
CA ASN A 249 -24.21 -16.04 17.81
C ASN A 249 -25.56 -15.46 18.27
N SER A 250 -25.78 -15.30 19.58
CA SER A 250 -27.00 -14.79 20.20
C SER A 250 -27.27 -13.29 19.98
N ILE A 251 -26.43 -12.57 19.22
CA ILE A 251 -26.43 -11.11 19.13
C ILE A 251 -27.16 -10.61 17.86
N GLY A 252 -27.43 -11.50 16.90
CA GLY A 252 -28.17 -11.20 15.67
C GLY A 252 -27.33 -11.36 14.41
N ILE A 253 -27.78 -10.73 13.33
CA ILE A 253 -27.12 -10.77 12.02
C ILE A 253 -26.45 -9.40 11.79
N LYS A 254 -25.15 -9.40 11.51
CA LYS A 254 -24.43 -8.22 11.04
C LYS A 254 -24.47 -8.17 9.51
N TYR A 255 -24.60 -6.96 8.97
CA TYR A 255 -24.68 -6.70 7.54
C TYR A 255 -23.56 -5.77 7.10
N LEU A 256 -23.01 -6.01 5.91
CA LEU A 256 -22.14 -5.10 5.19
C LEU A 256 -22.64 -4.94 3.76
N ALA A 257 -22.83 -3.70 3.32
CA ALA A 257 -23.10 -3.39 1.91
C ALA A 257 -21.77 -3.07 1.22
N THR A 258 -21.51 -3.77 0.12
CA THR A 258 -20.27 -3.66 -0.65
C THR A 258 -20.60 -3.60 -2.14
N THR A 259 -19.94 -2.68 -2.85
CA THR A 259 -20.02 -2.61 -4.32
C THR A 259 -18.80 -3.28 -4.92
N PHE A 260 -19.01 -4.27 -5.79
CA PHE A 260 -17.95 -4.92 -6.55
C PHE A 260 -17.90 -4.32 -7.95
N LEU A 261 -16.78 -3.68 -8.26
CA LEU A 261 -16.49 -3.11 -9.57
C LEU A 261 -15.50 -4.04 -10.28
N LYS A 262 -15.78 -4.41 -11.54
CA LYS A 262 -14.82 -5.08 -12.41
C LYS A 262 -14.53 -4.17 -13.58
N VAL A 263 -13.32 -3.62 -13.64
CA VAL A 263 -12.82 -2.71 -14.68
C VAL A 263 -12.10 -3.51 -15.76
#